data_AF-A0A8J7AU67-F1
#
_entry.id   AF-A0A8J7AU67-F1
#
_cell.length_a   1.000
_cell.length_b   1.000
_cell.length_c   1.000
_cell.angle_alpha   90.00
_cell.angle_beta   90.00
_cell.angle_gamma   90.00
#
_symmetry.space_group_name_H-M   'P 1'
#
loop_
_entity.id
_entity.type
_entity.pdbx_description
1 polymer ?
#
loop_
_entity_poly.entity_id
_entity_poly.type
_entity_poly.pdbx_seq_one_letter_code
_entity_poly.pdbx_strand_id
1 'polypeptide(L)' 'MDLLIVLGAIVVVVVVFGWLFKLVKNTIQTVLLVAFLLLVLYFLFGIGPGAVWEQIQAWFGNWLGGR' A
#
# COMPACT_ATOMS: atom_id res chain seq x y z
N MET A 1 30.37 -4.80 28.09
CA MET A 1 29.87 -5.38 26.82
C MET A 1 28.40 -5.06 26.60
N ASP A 2 27.57 -5.06 27.66
CA ASP A 2 26.11 -4.88 27.50
C ASP A 2 25.67 -3.45 27.11
N LEU A 3 26.33 -2.41 27.61
CA LEU A 3 25.93 -1.02 27.31
C LEU A 3 26.03 -0.66 25.82
N LEU A 4 27.03 -1.20 25.11
CA LEU A 4 27.19 -1.01 23.66
C LEU A 4 26.07 -1.70 22.87
N ILE A 5 25.67 -2.90 23.31
CA ILE A 5 24.57 -3.64 22.70
C ILE A 5 23.24 -2.92 22.96
N VAL A 6 23.01 -2.43 24.17
CA VAL A 6 21.82 -1.63 24.52
C VAL A 6 21.75 -0.35 23.69
N LEU A 7 22.87 0.36 23.53
CA LEU A 7 22.94 1.56 22.71
C LEU A 7 22.64 1.24 21.24
N GLY A 8 23.23 0.16 20.70
CA GLY A 8 22.96 -0.32 19.34
C GLY A 8 21.49 -0.69 19.13
N ALA A 9 20.89 -1.38 20.10
CA ALA A 9 19.48 -1.76 20.05
C ALA A 9 18.55 -0.52 20.02
N ILE A 10 18.84 0.51 20.83
CA ILE A 10 18.08 1.76 20.83
C ILE A 10 18.14 2.44 19.46
N VAL A 11 19.33 2.53 18.85
CA VAL A 11 19.49 3.12 17.51
C VAL A 11 18.69 2.35 16.46
N VAL A 12 18.79 1.02 16.45
CA VAL A 12 18.05 0.18 15.49
C VAL A 12 16.55 0.35 15.66
N VAL A 13 16.05 0.36 16.90
CA VAL A 13 14.63 0.59 17.20
C VAL A 13 14.18 1.94 16.63
N VAL A 14 14.91 3.02 16.90
CA VAL A 14 14.54 4.36 16.38
C VAL A 14 14.50 4.38 14.86
N VAL A 15 15.47 3.74 14.20
CA VAL A 15 15.51 3.66 12.73
C VAL A 15 14.33 2.86 12.17
N VAL A 16 14.05 1.69 12.75
CA VAL A 16 12.94 0.81 12.30
C VAL A 16 11.60 1.48 12.51
N PHE A 17 11.36 2.09 13.68
CA PHE A 17 10.13 2.82 13.95
C PHE A 17 10.00 4.04 13.04
N GLY A 18 11.08 4.82 12.86
CA GLY A 18 11.08 5.96 11.95
C GLY A 18 10.77 5.57 10.51
N TRP A 19 11.26 4.42 10.05
CA TRP A 19 10.92 3.87 8.75
C TRP A 19 9.45 3.41 8.68
N LEU A 20 8.95 2.70 9.70
CA LEU A 20 7.54 2.28 9.78
C LEU A 20 6.59 3.47 9.70
N PHE A 21 6.85 4.56 10.42
CA PHE A 21 6.01 5.77 10.33
C PHE A 21 5.98 6.36 8.91
N LYS A 22 7.13 6.37 8.22
CA LYS A 22 7.21 6.82 6.82
C LYS A 22 6.42 5.88 5.89
N LEU A 23 6.51 4.57 6.10
CA LEU A 23 5.71 3.61 5.34
C LEU A 23 4.21 3.84 5.52
N VAL A 24 3.74 3.94 6.77
CA VAL A 24 2.33 4.15 7.07
C VAL A 24 1.83 5.43 6.41
N LYS A 25 2.59 6.53 6.51
CA LYS A 25 2.26 7.80 5.85
C LYS A 25 2.14 7.65 4.34
N ASN A 26 3.11 6.98 3.71
CA ASN A 26 3.09 6.75 2.26
C ASN A 26 1.92 5.86 1.85
N THR A 27 1.62 4.80 2.60
CA THR A 27 0.48 3.92 2.34
C THR A 27 -0.84 4.67 2.41
N ILE A 28 -1.04 5.51 3.44
CA ILE A 28 -2.25 6.33 3.57
C ILE A 28 -2.40 7.26 2.37
N GLN A 29 -1.32 7.93 1.94
CA GLN A 29 -1.36 8.81 0.78
C GLN A 29 -1.73 8.05 -0.50
N THR A 30 -1.16 6.87 -0.71
CA THR A 30 -1.49 6.01 -1.85
C THR A 30 -2.95 5.56 -1.81
N VAL A 31 -3.44 5.10 -0.66
CA VAL A 31 -4.84 4.67 -0.51
C VAL A 31 -5.81 5.82 -0.77
N LEU A 32 -5.51 7.03 -0.27
CA LEU A 32 -6.32 8.22 -0.53
C LEU A 32 -6.32 8.59 -2.01
N LEU A 33 -5.17 8.51 -2.70
CA LEU A 33 -5.08 8.77 -4.13
C LEU A 33 -5.88 7.74 -4.94
N VAL A 34 -5.73 6.46 -4.62
CA VAL A 34 -6.50 5.37 -5.25
C VAL A 34 -8.00 5.57 -5.02
N ALA A 35 -8.40 5.86 -3.78
CA ALA A 35 -9.81 6.14 -3.46
C ALA A 35 -10.34 7.35 -4.23
N PHE A 36 -9.54 8.42 -4.35
CA PHE A 36 -9.90 9.60 -5.15
C PHE A 36 -10.08 9.25 -6.64
N LEU A 37 -9.17 8.46 -7.22
CA LEU A 37 -9.31 8.00 -8.61
C LEU A 37 -10.57 7.16 -8.81
N LEU A 38 -10.87 6.24 -7.89
CA LEU A 38 -12.08 5.42 -7.94
C LEU A 38 -13.34 6.28 -7.81
N LEU A 39 -13.32 7.32 -6.96
CA LEU A 39 -14.42 8.28 -6.86
C LEU A 39 -14.61 9.05 -8.16
N VAL A 40 -13.53 9.55 -8.77
CA VAL A 40 -13.60 10.26 -10.05
C VAL A 40 -14.19 9.34 -11.13
N LEU A 41 -13.76 8.08 -11.19
CA LEU A 41 -14.30 7.10 -12.13
C LEU A 41 -15.79 6.86 -11.89
N TYR A 42 -16.20 6.74 -10.64
CA TYR A 42 -17.59 6.57 -10.26
C TYR A 42 -18.46 7.78 -10.66
N PHE A 43 -18.00 9.00 -10.40
CA PHE A 43 -18.75 10.22 -10.73
C PHE A 43 -18.83 10.50 -12.23
N LEU A 44 -17.76 10.23 -12.99
CA LEU A 44 -17.71 10.53 -14.43
C LEU A 44 -18.34 9.43 -15.30
N PHE A 45 -18.16 8.16 -14.93
CA PHE A 45 -18.53 7.01 -15.75
C PHE A 45 -19.55 6.08 -15.08
N GLY A 46 -19.90 6.30 -13.81
CA GLY A 46 -20.81 5.41 -13.07
C GLY A 46 -20.19 4.06 -12.70
N ILE A 47 -18.89 3.86 -12.92
CA ILE A 47 -18.21 2.58 -12.68
C ILE A 47 -17.83 2.49 -11.20
N GLY A 48 -18.41 1.52 -10.50
CA GLY A 48 -18.10 1.27 -9.10
C GLY A 48 -16.74 0.59 -8.89
N PRO A 49 -16.18 0.67 -7.67
CA PRO A 49 -14.90 0.05 -7.34
C PRO A 49 -14.91 -1.48 -7.48
N GLY A 50 -16.07 -2.13 -7.31
CA GLY A 50 -16.24 -3.57 -7.52
C GLY A 50 -15.96 -3.99 -8.97
N ALA A 51 -16.46 -3.23 -9.95
CA ALA A 51 -16.24 -3.51 -11.37
C ALA A 51 -14.75 -3.37 -11.76
N VAL A 52 -14.05 -2.38 -11.18
CA VAL A 52 -12.60 -2.24 -11.36
C VAL A 52 -11.86 -3.45 -10.80
N TRP A 53 -12.28 -3.94 -9.63
CA TRP A 53 -11.67 -5.11 -9.01
C TRP A 53 -11.90 -6.38 -9.84
N GLU A 54 -13.11 -6.60 -10.33
CA GLU A 54 -13.44 -7.71 -11.23
C GLU A 54 -12.57 -7.69 -12.49
N GLN A 55 -12.39 -6.52 -13.10
CA GLN A 55 -11.54 -6.34 -14.27
C GLN A 55 -10.07 -6.67 -13.99
N ILE A 56 -9.56 -6.28 -12.80
CA ILE A 56 -8.20 -6.62 -12.35
C ILE A 56 -8.06 -8.12 -12.16
N GLN A 57 -9.04 -8.77 -11.51
CA GLN A 57 -9.05 -10.22 -11.31
C GLN A 57 -9.09 -10.99 -12.63
N ALA A 58 -9.90 -10.54 -13.59
CA ALA A 58 -9.97 -11.12 -14.93
C ALA A 58 -8.63 -11.00 -15.67
N TRP A 59 -7.99 -9.83 -15.63
CA TRP A 59 -6.68 -9.61 -16.25
C TRP A 59 -5.60 -10.49 -15.61
N PHE A 60 -5.59 -10.57 -14.28
CA PHE A 60 -4.64 -11.38 -13.53
C PHE A 60 -4.85 -12.89 -13.75
N GLY A 61 -6.11 -13.33 -13.80
CA GLY A 61 -6.48 -14.71 -14.12
C GLY A 61 -6.04 -15.10 -15.53
N ASN A 62 -6.22 -14.23 -16.52
CA ASN A 62 -5.74 -14.46 -17.89
C ASN A 62 -4.21 -14.50 -17.97
N TRP A 63 -3.51 -13.69 -17.18
CA TRP A 63 -2.04 -13.68 -17.14
C TRP A 63 -1.46 -14.95 -16.51
N LEU A 64 -2.06 -15.45 -15.43
CA LEU A 64 -1.64 -16.70 -14.79
C LEU A 64 -2.10 -17.97 -15.53
N GLY A 65 -3.25 -17.89 -16.18
CA GLY A 65 -3.92 -19.01 -16.84
C GLY A 65 -3.50 -19.21 -18.30
N GLY A 66 -2.29 -18.82 -18.69
CA GLY A 66 -1.77 -18.93 -20.06
C GLY A 66 -1.74 -20.37 -20.60
N ARG A 67 -2.90 -20.84 -21.05
CA ARG A 67 -3.15 -21.89 -22.06
C ARG A 67 -4.38 -21.49 -22.87
#